data_AF-B4PP72-F1
#
_entry.id   AF-B4PP72-F1
#
_cell.length_a   1.000
_cell.length_b   1.000
_cell.length_c   1.000
_cell.angle_alpha   90.00
_cell.angle_beta   90.00
_cell.angle_gamma   90.00
#
_symmetry.space_group_name_H-M   'P 1'
#
loop_
_entity.id
_entity.type
_entity.pdbx_description
1 polymer ?
#
loop_
_entity_poly.entity_id
_entity_poly.type
_entity_poly.pdbx_seq_one_letter_code
_entity_poly.pdbx_strand_id
1 'polypeptide(L)'
;LVNQFLHLFRKVNDLFQPKTPGFGGRRELILILLNLISFAHEQTYLWFTVRKVYSWRFFINWWCDFYVVSATNMFIHINFIGYLSLGVLYSEVNKYVYTNLQIQLQKLNTSSSQKKIRRVQNRLEKCISLYREIYNTSVSFHKLFVLPLFLALIYKFALIALIGRNVAVEFYSSSFVFWILLLKHVLDLFLVTVSVQGAVNQYLNIGLEFGNVGELSKFQTTLDILFIHLRLCHFRVSILGLFDVTNKLFLKFISALISLLAFIAQYKMQKKTG
;
A
#
# COMPACT_ATOMS: atom_id res chain seq x y z
N LEU A 1 -15.70 2.13 -6.64
CA LEU A 1 -14.45 1.60 -6.04
C LEU A 1 -14.70 0.67 -4.86
N VAL A 2 -15.24 1.11 -3.71
CA VAL A 2 -15.48 0.20 -2.56
C VAL A 2 -16.34 -1.00 -2.92
N ASN A 3 -17.46 -0.79 -3.61
CA ASN A 3 -18.31 -1.89 -4.08
C ASN A 3 -17.59 -2.83 -5.06
N GLN A 4 -16.67 -2.31 -5.88
CA GLN A 4 -15.86 -3.12 -6.80
C GLN A 4 -14.85 -3.98 -6.03
N PHE A 5 -14.18 -3.42 -5.01
CA PHE A 5 -13.32 -4.19 -4.11
C PHE A 5 -14.10 -5.30 -3.40
N LEU A 6 -15.25 -4.98 -2.79
CA LEU A 6 -16.09 -5.97 -2.11
C LEU A 6 -16.59 -7.06 -3.06
N HIS A 7 -17.01 -6.68 -4.26
CA HIS A 7 -17.40 -7.63 -5.30
C HIS A 7 -16.23 -8.55 -5.71
N LEU A 8 -15.03 -8.00 -5.90
CA LEU A 8 -13.82 -8.77 -6.20
C LEU A 8 -13.48 -9.75 -5.08
N PHE A 9 -13.50 -9.30 -3.82
CA PHE A 9 -13.25 -10.18 -2.68
C PHE A 9 -14.26 -11.32 -2.59
N ARG A 10 -15.56 -11.03 -2.80
CA ARG A 10 -16.60 -12.07 -2.86
C ARG A 10 -16.33 -13.06 -3.99
N LYS A 11 -16.07 -12.57 -5.20
CA LYS A 11 -15.81 -13.39 -6.38
C LYS A 11 -14.57 -14.28 -6.23
N VAL A 12 -13.50 -13.76 -5.62
CA VAL A 12 -12.28 -14.52 -5.29
C VAL A 12 -12.59 -15.59 -4.24
N ASN A 13 -13.33 -15.24 -3.19
CA ASN A 13 -13.72 -16.16 -2.13
C ASN A 13 -14.62 -17.30 -2.64
N ASP A 14 -15.60 -16.98 -3.48
CA ASP A 14 -16.52 -17.94 -4.09
C ASP A 14 -15.79 -18.89 -5.05
N LEU A 15 -14.80 -18.38 -5.80
CA LEU A 15 -14.08 -19.16 -6.80
C LEU A 15 -13.03 -20.10 -6.18
N PHE A 16 -12.34 -19.66 -5.13
CA PHE A 16 -11.22 -20.39 -4.55
C PHE A 16 -11.55 -21.11 -3.25
N GLN A 17 -12.64 -20.75 -2.58
CA GLN A 17 -13.09 -21.31 -1.30
C GLN A 17 -11.91 -21.52 -0.33
N PRO A 18 -11.22 -20.44 0.06
CA PRO A 18 -10.04 -20.53 0.91
C PRO A 18 -10.38 -21.25 2.21
N LYS A 19 -9.47 -22.14 2.65
CA LYS A 19 -9.63 -22.96 3.86
C LYS A 19 -9.85 -22.12 5.13
N THR A 20 -9.39 -20.88 5.12
CA THR A 20 -9.54 -19.92 6.22
C THR A 20 -10.27 -18.69 5.68
N PRO A 21 -11.53 -18.44 6.06
CA PRO A 21 -12.21 -17.21 5.69
C PRO A 21 -11.53 -16.02 6.39
N GLY A 22 -11.07 -15.03 5.62
CA GLY A 22 -10.39 -13.86 6.19
C GLY A 22 -9.77 -12.93 5.14
N PHE A 23 -9.33 -11.74 5.59
CA PHE A 23 -8.58 -10.78 4.78
C PHE A 23 -7.08 -10.95 5.01
N GLY A 24 -6.36 -11.40 3.98
CA GLY A 24 -4.91 -11.55 4.02
C GLY A 24 -4.43 -12.53 5.10
N GLY A 25 -3.18 -12.36 5.54
CA GLY A 25 -2.57 -13.15 6.60
C GLY A 25 -2.15 -12.31 7.80
N ARG A 26 -1.25 -12.87 8.61
CA ARG A 26 -0.74 -12.25 9.84
C ARG A 26 -0.08 -10.89 9.58
N ARG A 27 0.64 -10.76 8.46
CA ARG A 27 1.33 -9.50 8.09
C ARG A 27 0.33 -8.39 7.85
N GLU A 28 -0.72 -8.65 7.08
CA GLU A 28 -1.73 -7.67 6.72
C GLU A 28 -2.52 -7.22 7.95
N LEU A 29 -2.83 -8.15 8.88
CA LEU A 29 -3.44 -7.83 10.16
C LEU A 29 -2.57 -6.89 11.02
N ILE A 30 -1.27 -7.15 11.11
CA ILE A 30 -0.34 -6.27 11.83
C ILE A 30 -0.32 -4.87 11.21
N LEU A 31 -0.28 -4.77 9.88
CA LEU A 31 -0.29 -3.48 9.18
C LEU A 31 -1.60 -2.71 9.41
N ILE A 32 -2.76 -3.40 9.40
CA ILE A 32 -4.06 -2.79 9.69
C ILE A 32 -4.11 -2.30 11.14
N LEU A 33 -3.60 -3.09 12.09
CA LEU A 33 -3.57 -2.71 13.51
C LEU A 33 -2.70 -1.46 13.72
N LEU A 34 -1.50 -1.42 13.11
CA LEU A 34 -0.63 -0.25 13.15
C LEU A 34 -1.31 0.99 12.54
N ASN A 35 -2.01 0.82 11.42
CA ASN A 35 -2.76 1.90 10.78
C ASN A 35 -3.88 2.44 11.69
N LEU A 36 -4.58 1.55 12.41
CA LEU A 36 -5.65 1.92 13.32
C LEU A 36 -5.13 2.66 14.56
N ILE A 37 -3.99 2.20 15.12
CA ILE A 37 -3.30 2.91 16.21
C ILE A 37 -2.86 4.30 15.74
N SER A 38 -2.29 4.41 14.53
CA SER A 38 -1.86 5.68 13.97
C SER A 38 -3.03 6.66 13.79
N PHE A 39 -4.16 6.16 13.29
CA PHE A 39 -5.38 6.94 13.13
C PHE A 39 -5.95 7.41 14.48
N ALA A 40 -6.04 6.50 15.47
CA ALA A 40 -6.56 6.82 16.80
C ALA A 40 -5.70 7.86 17.53
N HIS A 41 -4.37 7.73 17.43
CA HIS A 41 -3.43 8.69 18.04
C HIS A 41 -3.61 10.11 17.51
N GLU A 42 -3.94 10.26 16.23
CA GLU A 42 -4.10 11.58 15.62
C GLU A 42 -5.39 12.28 16.06
N GLN A 43 -6.49 11.54 16.15
CA GLN A 43 -7.77 12.07 16.61
C GLN A 43 -7.68 12.51 18.08
N THR A 44 -7.00 11.73 18.92
CA THR A 44 -6.79 12.09 20.34
C THR A 44 -5.88 13.31 20.49
N TYR A 45 -4.82 13.42 19.68
CA TYR A 45 -3.93 14.58 19.70
C TYR A 45 -4.66 15.87 19.31
N LEU A 46 -5.38 15.87 18.19
CA LEU A 46 -6.14 17.04 17.73
C LEU A 46 -7.17 17.47 18.78
N TRP A 47 -7.86 16.51 19.40
CA TRP A 47 -8.83 16.80 20.46
C TRP A 47 -8.19 17.45 21.71
N PHE A 48 -7.00 17.00 22.11
CA PHE A 48 -6.30 17.55 23.28
C PHE A 48 -5.81 18.98 23.05
N THR A 49 -5.44 19.35 21.81
CA THR A 49 -5.00 20.72 21.48
C THR A 49 -6.10 21.77 21.61
N VAL A 50 -7.36 21.42 21.32
CA VAL A 50 -8.53 22.32 21.47
C VAL A 50 -8.73 22.79 22.90
N ARG A 51 -8.50 21.90 23.87
CA ARG A 51 -8.81 22.19 25.28
C ARG A 51 -7.94 23.28 25.90
N LYS A 52 -6.84 23.67 25.27
CA LYS A 52 -5.83 24.55 25.88
C LYS A 52 -6.02 26.05 25.61
N VAL A 53 -6.80 26.46 24.60
CA VAL A 53 -6.93 27.89 24.24
C VAL A 53 -8.34 28.17 23.72
N TYR A 54 -9.05 29.11 24.36
CA TYR A 54 -10.38 29.55 23.92
C TYR A 54 -10.33 30.98 23.40
N SER A 55 -10.33 31.13 22.07
CA SER A 55 -10.51 32.40 21.36
C SER A 55 -11.16 32.11 20.00
N TRP A 56 -12.04 33.00 19.52
CA TRP A 56 -12.70 32.85 18.22
C TRP A 56 -11.70 32.73 17.05
N ARG A 57 -10.61 33.50 17.07
CA ARG A 57 -9.54 33.40 16.06
C ARG A 57 -8.81 32.06 16.13
N PHE A 58 -8.58 31.57 17.35
CA PHE A 58 -7.98 30.26 17.57
C PHE A 58 -8.91 29.14 17.04
N PHE A 59 -10.22 29.24 17.30
CA PHE A 59 -11.18 28.25 16.84
C PHE A 59 -11.23 28.13 15.31
N ILE A 60 -11.23 29.26 14.59
CA ILE A 60 -11.24 29.27 13.12
C ILE A 60 -9.94 28.64 12.58
N ASN A 61 -8.78 29.07 13.07
CA ASN A 61 -7.49 28.52 12.63
C ASN A 61 -7.40 27.02 12.94
N TRP A 62 -7.81 26.62 14.14
CA TRP A 62 -7.84 25.23 14.55
C TRP A 62 -8.77 24.39 13.66
N TRP A 63 -9.94 24.91 13.28
CA TRP A 63 -10.85 24.20 12.40
C TRP A 63 -10.25 23.98 11.00
N CYS A 64 -9.59 25.00 10.46
CA CYS A 64 -8.87 24.88 9.19
C CYS A 64 -7.74 23.84 9.28
N ASP A 65 -6.92 23.89 10.32
CA ASP A 65 -5.84 22.93 10.55
C ASP A 65 -6.39 21.51 10.74
N PHE A 66 -7.44 21.36 11.55
CA PHE A 66 -8.13 20.09 11.78
C PHE A 66 -8.63 19.49 10.47
N TYR A 67 -9.26 20.30 9.62
CA TYR A 67 -9.78 19.86 8.33
C TYR A 67 -8.64 19.41 7.40
N VAL A 68 -7.59 20.21 7.24
CA VAL A 68 -6.46 19.89 6.35
C VAL A 68 -5.71 18.65 6.82
N VAL A 69 -5.41 18.56 8.12
CA VAL A 69 -4.75 17.40 8.72
C VAL A 69 -5.63 16.16 8.57
N SER A 70 -6.90 16.23 8.96
CA SER A 70 -7.81 15.08 8.90
C SER A 70 -8.02 14.60 7.46
N ALA A 71 -8.26 15.51 6.52
CA ALA A 71 -8.43 15.17 5.10
C ALA A 71 -7.17 14.50 4.53
N THR A 72 -6.00 15.08 4.79
CA THR A 72 -4.72 14.53 4.32
C THR A 72 -4.48 13.12 4.85
N ASN A 73 -4.76 12.90 6.14
CA ASN A 73 -4.62 11.58 6.75
C ASN A 73 -5.63 10.57 6.24
N MET A 74 -6.89 10.98 6.07
CA MET A 74 -7.90 10.12 5.46
C MET A 74 -7.45 9.64 4.07
N PHE A 75 -6.91 10.52 3.23
CA PHE A 75 -6.39 10.11 1.92
C PHE A 75 -5.24 9.10 2.03
N ILE A 76 -4.31 9.28 2.96
CA ILE A 76 -3.19 8.35 3.19
C ILE A 76 -3.70 6.99 3.66
N HIS A 77 -4.62 6.95 4.63
CA HIS A 77 -5.18 5.71 5.15
C HIS A 77 -6.04 4.99 4.12
N ILE A 78 -6.83 5.71 3.30
CA ILE A 78 -7.59 5.13 2.20
C ILE A 78 -6.64 4.53 1.15
N ASN A 79 -5.57 5.25 0.79
CA ASN A 79 -4.54 4.74 -0.12
C ASN A 79 -3.88 3.48 0.44
N PHE A 80 -3.49 3.48 1.71
CA PHE A 80 -2.94 2.33 2.40
C PHE A 80 -3.88 1.11 2.31
N ILE A 81 -5.15 1.26 2.70
CA ILE A 81 -6.13 0.16 2.67
C ILE A 81 -6.36 -0.32 1.24
N GLY A 82 -6.46 0.59 0.27
CA GLY A 82 -6.68 0.24 -1.13
C GLY A 82 -5.53 -0.56 -1.72
N TYR A 83 -4.28 -0.12 -1.52
CA TYR A 83 -3.11 -0.85 -1.99
C TYR A 83 -2.88 -2.17 -1.24
N LEU A 84 -3.12 -2.20 0.07
CA LEU A 84 -3.08 -3.44 0.85
C LEU A 84 -4.11 -4.46 0.31
N SER A 85 -5.32 -4.00 0.01
CA SER A 85 -6.39 -4.83 -0.55
C SER A 85 -6.03 -5.39 -1.92
N LEU A 86 -5.43 -4.57 -2.81
CA LEU A 86 -4.91 -5.03 -4.10
C LEU A 86 -3.83 -6.10 -3.91
N GLY A 87 -2.91 -5.91 -2.97
CA GLY A 87 -1.89 -6.89 -2.66
C GLY A 87 -2.45 -8.23 -2.17
N VAL A 88 -3.48 -8.21 -1.33
CA VAL A 88 -4.19 -9.43 -0.89
C VAL A 88 -4.88 -10.12 -2.06
N LEU A 89 -5.61 -9.38 -2.90
CA LEU A 89 -6.30 -9.94 -4.06
C LEU A 89 -5.32 -10.63 -5.02
N TYR A 90 -4.19 -9.98 -5.33
CA TYR A 90 -3.15 -10.61 -6.14
C TYR A 90 -2.57 -11.85 -5.45
N SER A 91 -2.25 -11.77 -4.15
CA SER A 91 -1.70 -12.90 -3.38
C SER A 91 -2.63 -14.13 -3.38
N GLU A 92 -3.95 -13.95 -3.25
CA GLU A 92 -4.90 -15.07 -3.26
C GLU A 92 -5.03 -15.72 -4.64
N VAL A 93 -5.11 -14.91 -5.70
CA VAL A 93 -5.15 -15.45 -7.08
C VAL A 93 -3.83 -16.17 -7.39
N ASN A 94 -2.69 -15.57 -7.03
CA ASN A 94 -1.36 -16.15 -7.16
C ASN A 94 -1.28 -17.52 -6.48
N LYS A 95 -1.62 -17.57 -5.19
CA LYS A 95 -1.60 -18.81 -4.39
C LYS A 95 -2.46 -19.90 -5.03
N TYR A 96 -3.66 -19.58 -5.50
CA TYR A 96 -4.50 -20.55 -6.20
C TYR A 96 -3.87 -21.06 -7.49
N VAL A 97 -3.30 -20.17 -8.30
CA VAL A 97 -2.64 -20.50 -9.56
C VAL A 97 -1.44 -21.44 -9.31
N TYR A 98 -0.59 -21.14 -8.34
CA TYR A 98 0.57 -21.98 -8.01
C TYR A 98 0.16 -23.32 -7.39
N THR A 99 -0.66 -23.31 -6.35
CA THR A 99 -0.94 -24.53 -5.59
C THR A 99 -1.93 -25.46 -6.26
N ASN A 100 -2.99 -24.93 -6.88
CA ASN A 100 -4.06 -25.76 -7.42
C ASN A 100 -3.95 -25.95 -8.93
N LEU A 101 -3.64 -24.89 -9.67
CA LEU A 101 -3.63 -24.95 -11.13
C LEU A 101 -2.39 -25.70 -11.64
N GLN A 102 -1.20 -25.40 -11.11
CA GLN A 102 0.05 -26.06 -11.51
C GLN A 102 0.02 -27.57 -11.25
N ILE A 103 -0.47 -27.99 -10.07
CA ILE A 103 -0.60 -29.42 -9.74
C ILE A 103 -1.62 -30.11 -10.64
N GLN A 104 -2.75 -29.45 -10.97
CA GLN A 104 -3.73 -30.01 -11.91
C GLN A 104 -3.11 -30.18 -13.31
N LEU A 105 -2.30 -29.22 -13.76
CA LEU A 105 -1.64 -29.26 -15.07
C LEU A 105 -0.60 -30.38 -15.17
N GLN A 106 0.26 -30.54 -14.16
CA GLN A 106 1.23 -31.65 -14.14
C GLN A 106 0.54 -33.03 -14.19
N LYS A 107 -0.61 -33.17 -13.53
CA LYS A 107 -1.43 -34.39 -13.57
C LYS A 107 -2.16 -34.60 -14.90
N LEU A 108 -2.41 -33.53 -15.66
CA LEU A 108 -3.05 -33.63 -16.98
C LEU A 108 -2.09 -34.14 -18.06
N ASN A 109 -0.81 -33.78 -17.97
CA ASN A 109 0.22 -34.23 -18.92
C ASN A 109 0.48 -35.75 -18.88
N THR A 110 0.06 -36.45 -17.82
CA THR A 110 0.41 -37.86 -17.60
C THR A 110 -0.67 -38.88 -18.02
N SER A 111 -1.95 -38.51 -18.16
CA SER A 111 -3.02 -39.37 -18.76
C SER A 111 -4.44 -38.79 -18.53
N SER A 112 -4.89 -37.82 -19.34
CA SER A 112 -6.15 -37.11 -19.05
C SER A 112 -7.22 -37.14 -20.14
N SER A 113 -8.48 -37.30 -19.72
CA SER A 113 -9.66 -37.23 -20.58
C SER A 113 -9.96 -35.78 -20.98
N GLN A 114 -10.47 -35.57 -22.21
CA GLN A 114 -10.83 -34.25 -22.76
C GLN A 114 -11.75 -33.42 -21.83
N LYS A 115 -12.60 -34.07 -21.03
CA LYS A 115 -13.48 -33.39 -20.05
C LYS A 115 -12.68 -32.72 -18.91
N LYS A 116 -11.58 -33.32 -18.45
CA LYS A 116 -10.70 -32.73 -17.42
C LYS A 116 -9.93 -31.53 -17.98
N ILE A 117 -9.45 -31.62 -19.22
CA ILE A 117 -8.76 -30.53 -19.93
C ILE A 117 -9.67 -29.29 -20.02
N ARG A 118 -10.92 -29.47 -20.49
CA ARG A 118 -11.89 -28.37 -20.60
C ARG A 118 -12.19 -27.69 -19.25
N ARG A 119 -12.27 -28.46 -18.16
CA ARG A 119 -12.52 -27.88 -16.82
C ARG A 119 -11.36 -27.01 -16.34
N VAL A 120 -10.12 -27.43 -16.58
CA VAL A 120 -8.94 -26.65 -16.18
C VAL A 120 -8.79 -25.40 -17.04
N GLN A 121 -9.10 -25.49 -18.35
CA GLN A 121 -9.17 -24.31 -19.23
C GLN A 121 -10.21 -23.29 -18.74
N ASN A 122 -11.45 -23.71 -18.45
CA ASN A 122 -12.47 -22.80 -17.93
C ASN A 122 -12.07 -22.16 -16.58
N ARG A 123 -11.32 -22.86 -15.73
CA ARG A 123 -10.81 -22.30 -14.47
C ARG A 123 -9.70 -21.28 -14.72
N LEU A 124 -8.81 -21.56 -15.66
CA LEU A 124 -7.77 -20.61 -16.04
C LEU A 124 -8.38 -19.33 -16.62
N GLU A 125 -9.34 -19.44 -17.54
CA GLU A 125 -10.03 -18.28 -18.12
C GLU A 125 -10.68 -17.41 -17.03
N LYS A 126 -11.26 -18.04 -16.00
CA LYS A 126 -11.77 -17.33 -14.83
C LYS A 126 -10.65 -16.60 -14.06
N CYS A 127 -9.51 -17.23 -13.80
CA CYS A 127 -8.36 -16.56 -13.17
C CYS A 127 -7.84 -15.38 -14.00
N ILE A 128 -7.74 -15.55 -15.32
CA ILE A 128 -7.36 -14.50 -16.27
C ILE A 128 -8.33 -13.32 -16.19
N SER A 129 -9.64 -13.61 -16.20
CA SER A 129 -10.67 -12.58 -16.08
C SER A 129 -10.56 -11.81 -14.75
N LEU A 130 -10.24 -12.51 -13.65
CA LEU A 130 -10.03 -11.90 -12.34
C LEU A 130 -8.80 -11.00 -12.32
N TYR A 131 -7.67 -11.43 -12.89
CA TYR A 131 -6.48 -10.57 -12.98
C TYR A 131 -6.77 -9.28 -13.75
N ARG A 132 -7.49 -9.37 -14.87
CA ARG A 132 -7.89 -8.19 -15.65
C ARG A 132 -8.82 -7.28 -14.85
N GLU A 133 -9.76 -7.84 -14.09
CA GLU A 133 -10.68 -7.07 -13.25
C GLU A 133 -9.96 -6.38 -12.07
N ILE A 134 -9.01 -7.07 -11.43
CA ILE A 134 -8.16 -6.50 -10.37
C ILE A 134 -7.28 -5.38 -10.96
N TYR A 135 -6.67 -5.60 -12.13
CA TYR A 135 -5.85 -4.60 -12.80
C TYR A 135 -6.66 -3.35 -13.15
N ASN A 136 -7.84 -3.50 -13.78
CA ASN A 136 -8.72 -2.39 -14.12
C ASN A 136 -9.17 -1.62 -12.87
N THR A 137 -9.47 -2.34 -11.78
CA THR A 137 -9.82 -1.74 -10.50
C THR A 137 -8.64 -0.95 -9.93
N SER A 138 -7.42 -1.48 -10.02
CA SER A 138 -6.23 -0.75 -9.60
C SER A 138 -5.96 0.49 -10.43
N VAL A 139 -6.09 0.41 -11.76
CA VAL A 139 -5.91 1.57 -12.64
C VAL A 139 -6.92 2.66 -12.28
N SER A 140 -8.17 2.27 -12.05
CA SER A 140 -9.23 3.20 -11.65
C SER A 140 -8.96 3.81 -10.27
N PHE A 141 -8.51 2.99 -9.31
CA PHE A 141 -8.13 3.44 -7.98
C PHE A 141 -6.96 4.42 -8.03
N HIS A 142 -5.89 4.06 -8.74
CA HIS A 142 -4.71 4.91 -8.87
C HIS A 142 -5.04 6.24 -9.54
N LYS A 143 -5.80 6.25 -10.65
CA LYS A 143 -6.22 7.49 -11.32
C LYS A 143 -6.98 8.43 -10.40
N LEU A 144 -7.85 7.89 -9.53
CA LEU A 144 -8.65 8.70 -8.62
C LEU A 144 -7.82 9.25 -7.44
N PHE A 145 -6.87 8.46 -6.95
CA PHE A 145 -6.12 8.81 -5.73
C PHE A 145 -4.71 9.34 -5.96
N VAL A 146 -4.17 9.34 -7.18
CA VAL A 146 -2.79 9.79 -7.45
C VAL A 146 -2.56 11.25 -7.10
N LEU A 147 -3.46 12.16 -7.48
CA LEU A 147 -3.34 13.58 -7.19
C LEU A 147 -3.54 13.87 -5.69
N PRO A 148 -4.60 13.36 -5.03
CA PRO A 148 -4.74 13.48 -3.58
C PRO A 148 -3.54 12.91 -2.81
N LEU A 149 -3.02 11.75 -3.23
CA LEU A 149 -1.85 11.14 -2.61
C LEU A 149 -0.60 12.00 -2.79
N PHE A 150 -0.38 12.58 -3.97
CA PHE A 150 0.73 13.50 -4.20
C PHE A 150 0.71 14.70 -3.26
N LEU A 151 -0.44 15.38 -3.19
CA LEU A 151 -0.62 16.55 -2.31
C LEU A 151 -0.47 16.16 -0.85
N ALA A 152 -1.04 15.01 -0.46
CA ALA A 152 -0.92 14.48 0.89
C ALA A 152 0.54 14.20 1.29
N LEU A 153 1.34 13.65 0.36
CA LEU A 153 2.76 13.38 0.59
C LEU A 153 3.57 14.67 0.74
N ILE A 154 3.36 15.67 -0.13
CA ILE A 154 4.02 16.99 -0.01
C ILE A 154 3.69 17.61 1.35
N TYR A 155 2.42 17.64 1.72
CA TYR A 155 1.97 18.17 3.00
C TYR A 155 2.63 17.43 4.18
N LYS A 156 2.63 16.09 4.14
CA LYS A 156 3.30 15.27 5.16
C LYS A 156 4.79 15.55 5.26
N PHE A 157 5.47 15.71 4.14
CA PHE A 157 6.90 16.04 4.15
C PHE A 157 7.17 17.40 4.77
N ALA A 158 6.39 18.41 4.41
CA ALA A 158 6.50 19.74 5.03
C ALA A 158 6.21 19.68 6.54
N LEU A 159 5.18 18.94 6.94
CA LEU A 159 4.80 18.78 8.35
C LEU A 159 5.89 18.06 9.16
N ILE A 160 6.46 16.97 8.62
CA ILE A 160 7.56 16.23 9.24
C ILE A 160 8.79 17.13 9.39
N ALA A 161 9.14 17.91 8.38
CA ALA A 161 10.27 18.84 8.45
C ALA A 161 10.04 19.94 9.51
N LEU A 162 8.82 20.48 9.61
CA LEU A 162 8.45 21.48 10.60
C LEU A 162 8.53 20.93 12.03
N ILE A 163 7.90 19.77 12.27
CA ILE A 163 7.96 19.09 13.58
C ILE A 163 9.40 18.73 13.92
N GLY A 164 10.15 18.20 12.95
CA GLY A 164 11.55 17.84 13.11
C GLY A 164 12.42 19.04 13.51
N ARG A 165 12.23 20.19 12.87
CA ARG A 165 12.89 21.45 13.26
C ARG A 165 12.54 21.83 14.70
N ASN A 166 11.27 21.80 15.08
CA ASN A 166 10.85 22.15 16.43
C ASN A 166 11.46 21.20 17.47
N VAL A 167 11.50 19.89 17.20
CA VAL A 167 12.17 18.90 18.04
C VAL A 167 13.66 19.22 18.22
N ALA A 168 14.37 19.52 17.13
CA ALA A 168 15.80 19.82 17.17
C ALA A 168 16.10 21.16 17.87
N VAL A 169 15.22 22.16 17.74
CA VAL A 169 15.40 23.49 18.30
C VAL A 169 14.97 23.58 19.76
N GLU A 170 13.94 22.87 20.22
CA GLU A 170 13.35 23.13 21.55
C GLU A 170 13.74 22.15 22.66
N PHE A 171 14.31 20.97 22.38
CA PHE A 171 14.97 20.04 23.33
C PHE A 171 14.60 20.17 24.84
N TYR A 172 13.30 20.18 25.18
CA TYR A 172 12.78 20.29 26.55
C TYR A 172 11.81 19.13 26.83
N SER A 173 11.33 18.95 28.06
CA SER A 173 10.50 17.80 28.48
C SER A 173 9.22 17.58 27.63
N SER A 174 8.71 18.62 26.93
CA SER A 174 7.65 18.52 25.90
C SER A 174 8.09 17.85 24.59
N SER A 175 9.38 17.62 24.37
CA SER A 175 9.96 16.96 23.19
C SER A 175 9.45 15.54 22.99
N PHE A 176 9.07 14.82 24.05
CA PHE A 176 8.62 13.42 23.91
C PHE A 176 7.36 13.30 23.05
N VAL A 177 6.39 14.20 23.24
CA VAL A 177 5.15 14.23 22.44
C VAL A 177 5.46 14.53 20.97
N PHE A 178 6.38 15.48 20.70
CA PHE A 178 6.78 15.80 19.34
C PHE A 178 7.58 14.68 18.66
N TRP A 179 8.40 13.93 19.42
CA TRP A 179 9.06 12.72 18.91
C TRP A 179 8.05 11.63 18.55
N ILE A 180 7.02 11.41 19.37
CA ILE A 180 5.94 10.47 19.06
C ILE A 180 5.19 10.91 17.79
N LEU A 181 4.86 12.20 17.66
CA LEU A 181 4.20 12.73 16.47
C LEU A 181 5.06 12.58 15.21
N LEU A 182 6.35 12.86 15.32
CA LEU A 182 7.32 12.68 14.24
C LEU A 182 7.37 11.22 13.79
N LEU A 183 7.52 10.29 14.75
CA LEU A 183 7.54 8.86 14.49
C LEU A 183 6.23 8.37 13.86
N LYS A 184 5.09 8.87 14.34
CA LYS A 184 3.76 8.57 13.79
C LYS A 184 3.65 8.97 12.32
N HIS A 185 4.06 10.20 11.97
CA HIS A 185 3.99 10.64 10.58
C HIS A 185 4.94 9.89 9.65
N VAL A 186 6.12 9.49 10.15
CA VAL A 186 7.02 8.58 9.43
C VAL A 186 6.37 7.20 9.25
N LEU A 187 5.67 6.69 10.28
CA LEU A 187 4.94 5.42 10.22
C LEU A 187 3.80 5.46 9.19
N ASP A 188 3.04 6.55 9.08
CA ASP A 188 2.00 6.71 8.05
C ASP A 188 2.58 6.56 6.63
N LEU A 189 3.71 7.21 6.36
CA LEU A 189 4.41 7.13 5.08
C LEU A 189 4.97 5.72 4.83
N PHE A 190 5.48 5.08 5.88
CA PHE A 190 5.96 3.70 5.83
C PHE A 190 4.84 2.74 5.44
N LEU A 191 3.68 2.83 6.11
CA LEU A 191 2.53 1.96 5.86
C LEU A 191 2.06 2.04 4.41
N VAL A 192 1.88 3.25 3.87
CA VAL A 192 1.52 3.43 2.46
C VAL A 192 2.58 2.80 1.55
N THR A 193 3.86 3.08 1.79
CA THR A 193 4.94 2.56 0.95
C THR A 193 4.99 1.03 0.95
N VAL A 194 4.89 0.41 2.14
CA VAL A 194 4.90 -1.05 2.28
C VAL A 194 3.67 -1.69 1.63
N SER A 195 2.50 -1.06 1.72
CA SER A 195 1.28 -1.56 1.07
C SER A 195 1.40 -1.53 -0.46
N VAL A 196 1.92 -0.43 -1.02
CA VAL A 196 2.18 -0.31 -2.47
C VAL A 196 3.21 -1.33 -2.92
N GLN A 197 4.35 -1.41 -2.23
CA GLN A 197 5.40 -2.38 -2.56
C GLN A 197 4.90 -3.82 -2.44
N GLY A 198 4.05 -4.11 -1.45
CA GLY A 198 3.39 -5.39 -1.29
C GLY A 198 2.53 -5.75 -2.51
N ALA A 199 1.70 -4.82 -2.98
CA ALA A 199 0.88 -5.02 -4.17
C ALA A 199 1.74 -5.21 -5.44
N VAL A 200 2.77 -4.38 -5.63
CA VAL A 200 3.70 -4.48 -6.76
C VAL A 200 4.44 -5.82 -6.76
N ASN A 201 4.96 -6.25 -5.61
CA ASN A 201 5.68 -7.53 -5.52
C ASN A 201 4.77 -8.71 -5.83
N GLN A 202 3.54 -8.71 -5.31
CA GLN A 202 2.57 -9.77 -5.63
C GLN A 202 2.21 -9.76 -7.12
N TYR A 203 2.09 -8.58 -7.73
CA TYR A 203 1.89 -8.47 -9.17
C TYR A 203 3.07 -9.02 -9.99
N LEU A 204 4.30 -8.77 -9.57
CA LEU A 204 5.50 -9.19 -10.31
C LEU A 204 5.79 -10.69 -10.16
N ASN A 205 5.51 -11.29 -9.00
CA ASN A 205 5.75 -12.71 -8.74
C ASN A 205 4.99 -13.63 -9.69
N ILE A 206 3.86 -13.16 -10.22
CA ILE A 206 3.01 -13.82 -11.22
C ILE A 206 3.85 -14.47 -12.34
N GLY A 207 4.88 -13.79 -12.87
CA GLY A 207 5.63 -14.24 -14.05
C GLY A 207 6.85 -15.15 -13.82
N LEU A 208 7.29 -15.41 -12.58
CA LEU A 208 8.62 -16.01 -12.33
C LEU A 208 8.63 -17.53 -12.11
N GLU A 209 7.51 -18.16 -11.73
CA GLU A 209 7.52 -19.56 -11.24
C GLU A 209 6.87 -20.61 -12.15
N PHE A 210 6.37 -20.22 -13.34
CA PHE A 210 5.96 -21.19 -14.36
C PHE A 210 7.19 -21.72 -15.12
N GLY A 211 8.03 -22.47 -14.40
CA GLY A 211 9.13 -23.22 -15.00
C GLY A 211 8.62 -24.32 -15.92
N ASN A 212 9.01 -24.24 -17.20
CA ASN A 212 9.02 -25.28 -18.24
C ASN A 212 8.20 -26.56 -17.95
N VAL A 213 6.86 -26.44 -17.88
CA VAL A 213 5.96 -27.60 -17.79
C VAL A 213 5.57 -27.99 -19.21
N GLY A 214 6.17 -29.06 -19.71
CA GLY A 214 6.11 -29.47 -21.12
C GLY A 214 4.72 -29.70 -21.73
N GLU A 215 4.75 -29.69 -23.07
CA GLU A 215 3.83 -30.26 -24.08
C GLU A 215 2.35 -29.83 -24.16
N LEU A 216 1.81 -28.98 -23.29
CA LEU A 216 0.50 -28.33 -23.57
C LEU A 216 0.69 -26.95 -24.24
N SER A 217 1.27 -26.94 -25.45
CA SER A 217 1.78 -25.74 -26.13
C SER A 217 0.76 -24.58 -26.18
N LYS A 218 -0.49 -24.81 -26.60
CA LYS A 218 -1.53 -23.76 -26.65
C LYS A 218 -1.88 -23.16 -25.29
N PHE A 219 -1.81 -23.98 -24.23
CA PHE A 219 -2.14 -23.56 -22.87
C PHE A 219 -1.03 -22.71 -22.27
N GLN A 220 0.22 -23.14 -22.48
CA GLN A 220 1.40 -22.38 -22.10
C GLN A 220 1.48 -21.07 -22.89
N THR A 221 1.19 -21.07 -24.20
CA THR A 221 1.14 -19.84 -24.99
C THR A 221 0.08 -18.85 -24.49
N THR A 222 -1.11 -19.32 -24.07
CA THR A 222 -2.16 -18.41 -23.54
C THR A 222 -1.77 -17.81 -22.20
N LEU A 223 -1.17 -18.62 -21.33
CA LEU A 223 -0.60 -18.16 -20.06
C LEU A 223 0.56 -17.19 -20.29
N ASP A 224 1.50 -17.54 -21.15
CA ASP A 224 2.66 -16.73 -21.49
C ASP A 224 2.24 -15.40 -22.11
N ILE A 225 1.27 -15.38 -23.03
CA ILE A 225 0.73 -14.13 -23.60
C ILE A 225 0.12 -13.26 -22.50
N LEU A 226 -0.59 -13.86 -21.54
CA LEU A 226 -1.13 -13.12 -20.40
C LEU A 226 -0.03 -12.62 -19.47
N PHE A 227 0.96 -13.44 -19.15
CA PHE A 227 2.10 -13.07 -18.33
C PHE A 227 2.92 -11.97 -18.98
N ILE A 228 3.14 -12.05 -20.29
CA ILE A 228 3.77 -11.02 -21.10
C ILE A 228 2.92 -9.76 -21.08
N HIS A 229 1.60 -9.86 -21.26
CA HIS A 229 0.71 -8.70 -21.20
C HIS A 229 0.73 -8.03 -19.82
N LEU A 230 0.68 -8.82 -18.73
CA LEU A 230 0.79 -8.31 -17.36
C LEU A 230 2.19 -7.70 -17.11
N ARG A 231 3.26 -8.35 -17.59
CA ARG A 231 4.63 -7.82 -17.48
C ARG A 231 4.80 -6.51 -18.25
N LEU A 232 4.20 -6.40 -19.44
CA LEU A 232 4.20 -5.20 -20.27
C LEU A 232 3.32 -4.09 -19.67
N CYS A 233 2.20 -4.44 -19.04
CA CYS A 233 1.29 -3.52 -18.35
C CYS A 233 1.82 -3.05 -16.98
N HIS A 234 3.09 -3.34 -16.67
CA HIS A 234 3.85 -3.03 -15.46
C HIS A 234 3.04 -2.24 -14.43
N PHE A 235 2.46 -2.94 -13.46
CA PHE A 235 1.79 -2.31 -12.33
C PHE A 235 2.79 -1.42 -11.60
N ARG A 236 2.74 -0.12 -11.90
CA ARG A 236 3.62 0.90 -11.35
C ARG A 236 2.76 1.93 -10.68
N VAL A 237 2.97 2.11 -9.38
CA VAL A 237 2.37 3.23 -8.64
C VAL A 237 3.36 4.39 -8.74
N SER A 238 3.27 5.10 -9.86
CA SER A 238 4.06 6.30 -10.11
C SER A 238 3.21 7.52 -9.77
N ILE A 239 3.69 8.39 -8.90
CA ILE A 239 2.95 9.59 -8.55
C ILE A 239 3.19 10.64 -9.62
N LEU A 240 2.16 10.91 -10.43
CA LEU A 240 2.19 11.87 -11.54
C LEU A 240 3.32 11.62 -12.56
N GLY A 241 3.90 10.41 -12.59
CA GLY A 241 5.07 10.10 -13.41
C GLY A 241 6.41 10.62 -12.89
N LEU A 242 6.44 11.30 -11.73
CA LEU A 242 7.64 11.93 -11.18
C LEU A 242 8.52 10.95 -10.40
N PHE A 243 7.90 10.11 -9.57
CA PHE A 243 8.61 9.13 -8.76
C PHE A 243 7.72 7.95 -8.40
N ASP A 244 8.36 6.80 -8.19
CA ASP A 244 7.66 5.58 -7.77
C ASP A 244 7.62 5.48 -6.26
N VAL A 245 6.44 5.16 -5.74
CA VAL A 245 6.26 4.83 -4.32
C VAL A 245 6.92 3.48 -4.07
N THR A 246 8.18 3.53 -3.65
CA THR A 246 9.03 2.36 -3.40
C THR A 246 9.69 2.47 -2.05
N ASN A 247 10.07 1.33 -1.46
CA ASN A 247 10.86 1.30 -0.23
C ASN A 247 12.17 2.09 -0.37
N LYS A 248 12.77 2.12 -1.58
CA LYS A 248 13.98 2.91 -1.86
C LYS A 248 13.73 4.40 -1.70
N LEU A 249 12.61 4.91 -2.21
CA LEU A 249 12.25 6.32 -2.04
C LEU A 249 12.03 6.66 -0.56
N PHE A 250 11.33 5.80 0.16
CA PHE A 250 11.11 5.97 1.60
C PHE A 250 12.42 5.99 2.41
N LEU A 251 13.38 5.12 2.09
CA LEU A 251 14.70 5.12 2.74
C LEU A 251 15.51 6.39 2.43
N LYS A 252 15.49 6.86 1.18
CA LYS A 252 16.09 8.16 0.82
C LYS A 252 15.46 9.30 1.62
N PHE A 253 14.15 9.27 1.79
CA PHE A 253 13.43 10.25 2.60
C PHE A 253 13.87 10.22 4.07
N ILE A 254 13.88 9.04 4.71
CA ILE A 254 14.35 8.90 6.10
C ILE A 254 15.78 9.41 6.23
N SER A 255 16.67 9.04 5.30
CA SER A 255 18.05 9.51 5.32
C SER A 255 18.13 11.03 5.25
N ALA A 256 17.39 11.67 4.34
CA ALA A 256 17.34 13.13 4.23
C ALA A 256 16.79 13.79 5.50
N LEU A 257 15.76 13.20 6.12
CA LEU A 257 15.19 13.69 7.38
C LEU A 257 16.22 13.64 8.51
N ILE A 258 16.90 12.52 8.69
CA ILE A 258 17.93 12.36 9.74
C ILE A 258 19.07 13.35 9.51
N SER A 259 19.53 13.51 8.26
CA SER A 259 20.57 14.49 7.91
C SER A 259 20.15 15.93 8.22
N LEU A 260 18.91 16.30 7.89
CA LEU A 260 18.37 17.62 8.20
C LEU A 260 18.32 17.88 9.71
N LEU A 261 17.84 16.90 10.49
CA LEU A 261 17.78 16.99 11.95
C LEU A 261 19.18 17.13 12.57
N ALA A 262 20.13 16.33 12.10
CA ALA A 262 21.51 16.39 12.57
C ALA A 262 22.15 17.75 12.25
N PHE A 263 21.95 18.28 11.03
CA PHE A 263 22.44 19.59 10.64
C PHE A 263 21.88 20.71 11.52
N ILE A 264 20.56 20.72 11.76
CA ILE A 264 19.93 21.73 12.63
C ILE A 264 20.48 21.64 14.06
N ALA A 265 20.63 20.43 14.59
CA ALA A 265 21.18 20.22 15.93
C ALA A 265 22.63 20.72 16.04
N GLN A 266 23.48 20.37 15.07
CA GLN A 266 24.87 20.82 15.00
C GLN A 266 24.99 22.34 14.88
N TYR A 267 24.19 22.95 14.00
CA TYR A 267 24.16 24.40 13.83
C TYR A 267 23.78 25.12 15.13
N LYS A 268 22.78 24.61 15.86
CA LYS A 268 22.38 25.16 17.16
C LYS A 268 23.48 25.00 18.21
N MET A 269 24.19 23.87 18.23
CA MET A 269 25.31 23.67 19.15
C MET A 269 26.42 24.69 18.87
N GLN A 270 26.84 24.86 17.62
CA GLN A 270 27.86 25.83 17.22
C GLN A 270 27.48 27.28 17.59
N LYS A 271 26.21 27.66 17.44
CA LYS A 271 25.69 28.98 17.84
C LYS A 271 25.63 29.20 19.35
N LYS A 272 25.70 28.16 20.18
CA LYS A 272 25.74 28.29 21.65
C LYS A 272 27.16 28.38 22.20
N THR A 273 28.17 27.99 21.42
CA THR A 273 29.58 27.96 21.85
C THR A 273 30.43 29.13 21.35
N GLY A 274 29.88 29.97 20.46
CA GLY A 274 30.50 31.23 20.01
C GLY A 274 29.71 32.42 20.48
#